data_AF-A0A7D5N5K9-F1
#
_entry.id   AF-A0A7D5N5K9-F1
#
_cell.length_a   1.000
_cell.length_b   1.000
_cell.length_c   1.000
_cell.angle_alpha   90.00
_cell.angle_beta   90.00
_cell.angle_gamma   90.00
#
_symmetry.space_group_name_H-M   'P 1'
#
loop_
_entity.id
_entity.type
_entity.pdbx_description
1 polymer ?
#
loop_
_entity_poly.entity_id
_entity_poly.type
_entity_poly.pdbx_seq_one_letter_code
_entity_poly.pdbx_strand_id
1 'polypeptide(L)'
;MGVWGWVAATASFTDTSRPIIFPRFTTPPLYFTQGHSNICDSATGKLLFSCNGMILYDSNCVMMENGDSLVPEKAYTHNAFPNGMLTQNSLILPKGNNGLYYVFVVSVTDSLYNAVWNTQHSSERAPFNILMYHIVDIKANNGLGKVISKNNVLFSGKEMHKIGMMACRHANGRDWWLLKQGQYDTNQVIRFLVTPIA
;
A
#
# COMPACT_ATOMS: atom_id res chain seq x y z
N MET A 1 -21.76 15.88 21.32
CA MET A 1 -21.39 14.80 20.38
C MET A 1 -20.13 15.24 19.65
N GLY A 2 -18.98 14.63 19.96
CA GLY A 2 -17.76 14.89 19.19
C GLY A 2 -17.90 14.32 17.80
N VAL A 3 -17.71 15.14 16.78
CA VAL A 3 -17.63 14.67 15.39
C VAL A 3 -16.29 13.97 15.26
N TRP A 4 -16.29 12.64 15.27
CA TRP A 4 -15.12 11.83 14.91
C TRP A 4 -14.87 11.99 13.41
N GLY A 5 -14.13 13.03 13.03
CA GLY A 5 -13.64 13.21 11.67
C GLY A 5 -12.33 12.45 11.49
N TRP A 6 -12.23 11.63 10.45
CA TRP A 6 -10.93 11.12 10.00
C TRP A 6 -10.13 12.29 9.42
N VAL A 7 -9.01 12.64 10.06
CA VAL A 7 -8.15 13.75 9.63
C VAL A 7 -6.84 13.18 9.10
N ALA A 8 -6.46 13.49 7.86
CA ALA A 8 -5.05 13.40 7.50
C ALA A 8 -4.37 14.70 7.89
N ALA A 9 -3.14 14.53 8.39
CA ALA A 9 -2.28 15.62 8.74
C ALA A 9 -0.94 15.47 8.03
N THR A 10 -0.33 16.59 7.68
CA THR A 10 1.10 16.66 7.39
C THR A 10 1.82 17.12 8.64
N ALA A 11 2.99 16.55 8.89
CA ALA A 11 3.89 16.96 9.96
C ALA A 11 5.20 17.44 9.34
N SER A 12 5.64 18.64 9.72
CA SER A 12 6.93 19.20 9.31
C SER A 12 7.83 19.36 10.54
N PHE A 13 9.09 18.95 10.41
CA PHE A 13 10.10 19.04 11.45
C PHE A 13 11.15 20.07 11.02
N THR A 14 11.31 21.12 11.80
CA THR A 14 12.38 22.13 11.60
C THR A 14 13.62 21.84 12.44
N ASP A 15 13.47 21.00 13.47
CA ASP A 15 14.49 20.53 14.39
C ASP A 15 14.00 19.23 15.11
N THR A 16 14.60 18.88 16.24
CA THR A 16 14.18 17.72 17.06
C THR A 16 12.99 18.01 17.98
N SER A 17 12.39 19.19 17.91
CA SER A 17 11.24 19.58 18.72
C SER A 17 9.92 19.04 18.14
N ARG A 18 8.79 19.45 18.72
CA ARG A 18 7.47 18.99 18.28
C ARG A 18 7.21 19.43 16.84
N PRO A 19 6.74 18.53 15.95
CA PRO A 19 6.47 18.91 14.57
C PRO A 19 5.32 19.91 14.48
N ILE A 20 5.39 20.75 13.46
CA ILE A 20 4.26 21.58 13.06
C ILE A 20 3.28 20.71 12.28
N ILE A 21 2.04 20.65 12.74
CA ILE A 21 0.99 19.78 12.19
C ILE A 21 -0.04 20.63 11.45
N PHE A 22 -0.32 20.27 10.19
CA PHE A 22 -1.35 20.91 9.38
C PHE A 22 -2.39 19.89 8.91
N PRO A 23 -3.69 20.19 8.94
CA PRO A 23 -4.69 19.32 8.32
C PRO A 23 -4.48 19.33 6.80
N ARG A 24 -4.50 18.14 6.18
CA ARG A 24 -4.35 18.00 4.73
C ARG A 24 -5.66 17.85 4.00
N PHE A 25 -6.71 17.37 4.66
CA PHE A 25 -8.04 17.21 4.08
C PHE A 25 -9.01 18.29 4.55
N THR A 26 -9.76 18.85 3.61
CA THR A 26 -10.93 19.71 3.88
C THR A 26 -12.25 19.09 3.40
N THR A 27 -12.22 17.98 2.64
CA THR A 27 -13.42 17.34 2.07
C THR A 27 -13.35 15.81 2.12
N PRO A 28 -14.28 15.12 2.82
CA PRO A 28 -14.44 13.66 2.76
C PRO A 28 -15.12 13.18 1.46
N PRO A 29 -15.05 11.88 1.11
CA PRO A 29 -14.38 10.81 1.85
C PRO A 29 -13.24 10.14 1.07
N LEU A 30 -12.02 10.27 1.61
CA LEU A 30 -10.92 9.35 1.31
C LEU A 30 -10.91 8.30 2.41
N TYR A 31 -11.23 7.05 2.05
CA TYR A 31 -11.36 5.96 3.02
C TYR A 31 -10.00 5.33 3.33
N PHE A 32 -9.32 5.93 4.31
CA PHE A 32 -8.19 5.34 5.01
C PHE A 32 -8.67 4.79 6.35
N THR A 33 -9.04 3.52 6.40
CA THR A 33 -9.64 2.93 7.61
C THR A 33 -8.62 2.17 8.47
N GLN A 34 -7.70 1.43 7.84
CA GLN A 34 -6.72 0.61 8.53
C GLN A 34 -5.34 0.70 7.87
N GLY A 35 -4.89 -0.33 7.16
CA GLY A 35 -3.57 -0.31 6.53
C GLY A 35 -3.55 0.65 5.36
N HIS A 36 -2.51 1.47 5.35
CA HIS A 36 -2.23 2.39 4.29
C HIS A 36 -0.74 2.68 4.25
N SER A 37 -0.29 3.16 3.10
CA SER A 37 1.09 3.58 2.89
C SER A 37 1.10 4.92 2.17
N ASN A 38 2.09 5.76 2.46
CA ASN A 38 2.34 6.98 1.72
C ASN A 38 3.85 7.13 1.50
N ILE A 39 4.22 7.93 0.52
CA ILE A 39 5.62 8.26 0.27
C ILE A 39 5.74 9.76 -0.05
N CYS A 40 6.78 10.38 0.52
CA CYS A 40 7.10 11.78 0.32
C CYS A 40 8.40 11.93 -0.43
N ASP A 41 8.57 13.09 -1.07
CA ASP A 41 9.84 13.51 -1.62
C ASP A 41 10.87 13.68 -0.50
N SER A 42 12.02 13.04 -0.63
CA SER A 42 13.03 13.01 0.44
C SER A 42 13.70 14.36 0.71
N ALA A 43 13.73 15.27 -0.28
CA ALA A 43 14.37 16.57 -0.15
C ALA A 43 13.43 17.63 0.43
N THR A 44 12.16 17.62 0.02
CA THR A 44 11.17 18.65 0.36
C THR A 44 10.16 18.21 1.42
N GLY A 45 10.04 16.90 1.68
CA GLY A 45 9.01 16.33 2.55
C GLY A 45 7.60 16.39 1.94
N LYS A 46 7.44 16.85 0.69
CA LYS A 46 6.14 16.93 0.02
C LYS A 46 5.59 15.52 -0.25
N LEU A 47 4.32 15.30 0.08
CA LEU A 47 3.61 14.07 -0.30
C LEU A 47 3.66 13.87 -1.82
N LEU A 48 4.08 12.68 -2.26
CA LEU A 48 4.04 12.29 -3.66
C LEU A 48 2.71 11.60 -3.95
N PHE A 49 2.41 10.52 -3.22
CA PHE A 49 1.16 9.78 -3.35
C PHE A 49 0.94 8.88 -2.13
N SER A 50 -0.28 8.34 -2.02
CA SER A 50 -0.68 7.42 -0.97
C SER A 50 -1.51 6.27 -1.50
N CYS A 51 -1.59 5.18 -0.75
CA CYS A 51 -2.37 4.00 -1.08
C CYS A 51 -3.17 3.54 0.14
N ASN A 52 -4.45 3.25 -0.04
CA ASN A 52 -5.31 2.70 1.02
C ASN A 52 -5.37 1.15 0.99
N GLY A 53 -4.45 0.51 0.25
CA GLY A 53 -4.43 -0.93 0.02
C GLY A 53 -5.16 -1.42 -1.24
N MET A 54 -6.06 -0.61 -1.82
CA MET A 54 -6.83 -0.98 -3.02
C MET A 54 -6.88 0.11 -4.08
N ILE A 55 -6.68 1.36 -3.67
CA ILE A 55 -6.68 2.58 -4.50
C ILE A 55 -5.42 3.40 -4.18
N LEU A 56 -4.80 3.96 -5.21
CA LEU A 56 -3.76 4.98 -5.13
C LEU A 56 -4.37 6.38 -5.29
N TYR A 57 -3.85 7.33 -4.51
CA TYR A 57 -4.21 8.74 -4.54
C TYR A 57 -2.98 9.60 -4.76
N ASP A 58 -3.09 10.61 -5.62
CA ASP A 58 -2.02 11.56 -5.92
C ASP A 58 -1.71 12.52 -4.75
N SER A 59 -0.80 13.48 -4.98
CA SER A 59 -0.41 14.50 -3.98
C SER A 59 -1.52 15.48 -3.59
N ASN A 60 -2.56 15.60 -4.42
CA ASN A 60 -3.79 16.34 -4.14
C ASN A 60 -4.84 15.46 -3.48
N CYS A 61 -4.52 14.19 -3.24
CA CYS A 61 -5.37 13.19 -2.62
C CYS A 61 -6.61 12.90 -3.47
N VAL A 62 -6.49 13.02 -4.78
CA VAL A 62 -7.47 12.55 -5.75
C VAL A 62 -7.01 11.18 -6.25
N MET A 63 -7.95 10.31 -6.64
CA MET A 63 -7.59 9.01 -7.21
C MET A 63 -6.60 9.20 -8.36
N MET A 64 -5.44 8.54 -8.27
CA MET A 64 -4.40 8.59 -9.28
C MET A 64 -4.90 7.95 -10.57
N GLU A 65 -4.43 8.41 -11.72
CA GLU A 65 -4.77 7.80 -13.01
C GLU A 65 -4.37 6.31 -13.02
N ASN A 66 -5.34 5.43 -13.34
CA ASN A 66 -5.20 3.97 -13.28
C ASN A 66 -4.86 3.43 -11.86
N GLY A 67 -5.12 4.22 -10.82
CA GLY A 67 -4.80 3.94 -9.43
C GLY A 67 -5.77 3.00 -8.70
N ASP A 68 -6.87 2.61 -9.35
CA ASP A 68 -7.91 1.71 -8.84
C ASP A 68 -7.60 0.21 -9.07
N SER A 69 -8.43 -0.66 -8.50
CA SER A 69 -8.44 -2.11 -8.75
C SER A 69 -7.07 -2.77 -8.59
N LEU A 70 -6.38 -2.46 -7.50
CA LEU A 70 -5.04 -2.97 -7.18
C LEU A 70 -5.05 -4.40 -6.64
N VAL A 71 -6.23 -4.94 -6.32
CA VAL A 71 -6.44 -6.30 -5.80
C VAL A 71 -7.48 -7.02 -6.68
N PRO A 72 -7.64 -8.35 -6.57
CA PRO A 72 -8.65 -9.10 -7.32
C PRO A 72 -10.07 -8.55 -7.15
N GLU A 73 -10.89 -8.71 -8.19
CA GLU A 73 -12.14 -7.98 -8.39
C GLU A 73 -13.13 -8.18 -7.24
N LYS A 74 -13.27 -9.41 -6.74
CA LYS A 74 -14.23 -9.69 -5.65
C LYS A 74 -13.82 -9.03 -4.34
N ALA A 75 -12.52 -8.99 -4.05
CA ALA A 75 -12.01 -8.28 -2.88
C ALA A 75 -12.17 -6.76 -3.05
N TYR A 76 -11.89 -6.24 -4.24
CA TYR A 76 -12.02 -4.82 -4.57
C TYR A 76 -13.46 -4.30 -4.44
N THR A 77 -14.43 -5.08 -4.90
CA THR A 77 -15.85 -4.72 -4.93
C THR A 77 -16.63 -5.14 -3.68
N HIS A 78 -15.96 -5.71 -2.67
CA HIS A 78 -16.60 -6.19 -1.43
C HIS A 78 -17.36 -5.09 -0.68
N ASN A 79 -16.78 -3.89 -0.62
CA ASN A 79 -17.37 -2.72 0.02
C ASN A 79 -17.82 -1.72 -1.05
N ALA A 80 -18.81 -0.89 -0.70
CA ALA A 80 -19.25 0.22 -1.55
C ALA A 80 -18.10 1.17 -1.94
N PHE A 81 -17.11 1.33 -1.05
CA PHE A 81 -15.86 2.02 -1.32
C PHE A 81 -14.68 1.06 -1.13
N PRO A 82 -13.85 0.83 -2.16
CA PRO A 82 -12.70 -0.05 -2.06
C PRO A 82 -11.66 0.49 -1.07
N ASN A 83 -11.38 -0.31 -0.04
CA ASN A 83 -10.41 0.00 0.98
C ASN A 83 -9.77 -1.28 1.52
N GLY A 84 -8.46 -1.25 1.73
CA GLY A 84 -7.80 -2.35 2.40
C GLY A 84 -8.09 -2.30 3.91
N MET A 85 -8.77 -3.32 4.41
CA MET A 85 -9.30 -3.36 5.78
C MET A 85 -8.35 -4.04 6.78
N LEU A 86 -7.05 -4.03 6.51
CA LEU A 86 -6.04 -4.72 7.33
C LEU A 86 -4.79 -3.86 7.43
N THR A 87 -4.09 -3.92 8.55
CA THR A 87 -2.78 -3.25 8.71
C THR A 87 -1.75 -3.86 7.76
N GLN A 88 -0.78 -3.05 7.32
CA GLN A 88 0.33 -3.51 6.45
C GLN A 88 -0.14 -4.19 5.14
N ASN A 89 -1.28 -3.75 4.60
CA ASN A 89 -1.86 -4.24 3.35
C ASN A 89 -1.12 -3.75 2.09
N SER A 90 -0.52 -2.56 2.16
CA SER A 90 0.28 -1.96 1.10
C SER A 90 1.65 -1.52 1.60
N LEU A 91 2.63 -1.56 0.70
CA LEU A 91 3.98 -1.08 0.95
C LEU A 91 4.54 -0.45 -0.32
N ILE A 92 5.19 0.70 -0.19
CA ILE A 92 5.73 1.46 -1.32
C ILE A 92 7.26 1.45 -1.23
N LEU A 93 7.94 1.10 -2.33
CA LEU A 93 9.40 1.17 -2.44
C LEU A 93 9.82 1.96 -3.70
N PRO A 94 10.89 2.77 -3.64
CA PRO A 94 11.47 3.36 -4.84
C PRO A 94 11.97 2.29 -5.82
N LYS A 95 11.64 2.45 -7.11
CA LYS A 95 12.16 1.65 -8.22
C LYS A 95 13.31 2.41 -8.91
N GLY A 96 14.24 2.91 -8.11
CA GLY A 96 15.37 3.73 -8.55
C GLY A 96 15.14 5.22 -8.28
N ASN A 97 15.92 6.07 -8.94
CA ASN A 97 15.93 7.52 -8.70
C ASN A 97 15.20 8.32 -9.80
N ASN A 98 14.46 7.64 -10.68
CA ASN A 98 13.83 8.24 -11.86
C ASN A 98 12.35 8.62 -11.64
N GLY A 99 11.83 8.51 -10.41
CA GLY A 99 10.42 8.79 -10.10
C GLY A 99 9.49 7.59 -10.26
N LEU A 100 10.05 6.39 -10.44
CA LEU A 100 9.29 5.15 -10.46
C LEU A 100 9.21 4.53 -9.06
N TYR A 101 8.09 3.90 -8.75
CA TYR A 101 7.84 3.25 -7.47
C TYR A 101 7.17 1.90 -7.66
N TYR A 102 7.57 0.92 -6.85
CA TYR A 102 6.81 -0.30 -6.64
C TYR A 102 5.77 -0.06 -5.55
N VAL A 103 4.55 -0.53 -5.79
CA VAL A 103 3.47 -0.60 -4.81
C VAL A 103 3.08 -2.05 -4.63
N PHE A 104 3.41 -2.63 -3.49
CA PHE A 104 3.08 -4.02 -3.15
C PHE A 104 1.75 -4.05 -2.41
N VAL A 105 0.91 -5.02 -2.74
CA VAL A 105 -0.36 -5.27 -2.04
C VAL A 105 -0.60 -6.77 -1.87
N VAL A 106 -1.19 -7.16 -0.75
CA VAL A 106 -1.54 -8.55 -0.46
C VAL A 106 -3.06 -8.72 -0.46
N SER A 107 -3.57 -9.82 -1.01
CA SER A 107 -4.99 -10.12 -1.06
C SER A 107 -5.28 -11.63 -1.13
N VAL A 108 -6.55 -11.97 -1.37
CA VAL A 108 -7.00 -13.30 -1.80
C VAL A 108 -7.31 -13.30 -3.29
N THR A 109 -7.15 -14.44 -3.95
CA THR A 109 -7.68 -14.66 -5.30
C THR A 109 -9.20 -14.74 -5.29
N ASP A 110 -9.86 -14.45 -6.42
CA ASP A 110 -11.32 -14.54 -6.54
C ASP A 110 -11.90 -15.95 -6.29
N SER A 111 -11.07 -16.99 -6.46
CA SER A 111 -11.40 -18.37 -6.12
C SER A 111 -11.48 -18.61 -4.61
N LEU A 112 -10.67 -17.92 -3.80
CA LEU A 112 -10.67 -18.03 -2.34
C LEU A 112 -11.50 -16.96 -1.64
N TYR A 113 -12.03 -15.98 -2.38
CA TYR A 113 -12.81 -14.88 -1.84
C TYR A 113 -13.93 -15.34 -0.90
N ASN A 114 -14.79 -16.28 -1.33
CA ASN A 114 -15.90 -16.75 -0.49
C ASN A 114 -15.41 -17.53 0.74
N ALA A 115 -14.33 -18.29 0.60
CA ALA A 115 -13.81 -19.15 1.66
C ALA A 115 -13.03 -18.38 2.73
N VAL A 116 -12.42 -17.25 2.37
CA VAL A 116 -11.53 -16.49 3.25
C VAL A 116 -12.02 -15.07 3.46
N TRP A 117 -12.12 -14.27 2.40
CA TRP A 117 -12.39 -12.84 2.53
C TRP A 117 -13.82 -12.57 3.01
N ASN A 118 -14.82 -13.25 2.45
CA ASN A 118 -16.20 -13.00 2.79
C ASN A 118 -16.60 -13.58 4.17
N THR A 119 -15.90 -14.61 4.65
CA THR A 119 -16.32 -15.41 5.81
C THR A 119 -15.35 -15.35 6.99
N GLN A 120 -14.05 -15.22 6.73
CA GLN A 120 -13.00 -15.37 7.74
C GLN A 120 -12.16 -14.10 7.92
N HIS A 121 -12.39 -13.04 7.17
CA HIS A 121 -11.53 -11.85 7.15
C HIS A 121 -11.35 -11.20 8.53
N SER A 122 -12.40 -11.20 9.36
CA SER A 122 -12.38 -10.75 10.74
C SER A 122 -11.83 -11.77 11.74
N SER A 123 -11.65 -13.03 11.34
CA SER A 123 -11.08 -14.08 12.21
C SER A 123 -9.57 -13.93 12.32
N GLU A 124 -8.99 -14.50 13.37
CA GLU A 124 -7.52 -14.54 13.54
C GLU A 124 -6.84 -15.23 12.35
N ARG A 125 -7.42 -16.31 11.83
CA ARG A 125 -6.89 -17.10 10.71
C ARG A 125 -7.66 -16.86 9.42
N ALA A 126 -7.21 -15.88 8.64
CA ALA A 126 -7.67 -15.64 7.27
C ALA A 126 -6.49 -15.73 6.29
N PRO A 127 -6.25 -16.88 5.63
CA PRO A 127 -5.10 -17.07 4.75
C PRO A 127 -5.24 -16.33 3.43
N PHE A 128 -4.38 -15.34 3.22
CA PHE A 128 -4.24 -14.68 1.92
C PHE A 128 -3.33 -15.53 1.04
N ASN A 129 -3.47 -15.45 -0.28
CA ASN A 129 -2.76 -16.35 -1.19
C ASN A 129 -2.19 -15.66 -2.43
N ILE A 130 -2.25 -14.32 -2.49
CA ILE A 130 -1.67 -13.55 -3.58
C ILE A 130 -1.00 -12.27 -3.06
N LEU A 131 0.24 -12.07 -3.47
CA LEU A 131 1.02 -10.86 -3.26
C LEU A 131 1.31 -10.30 -4.66
N MET A 132 0.89 -9.06 -4.87
CA MET A 132 0.92 -8.38 -6.15
C MET A 132 1.79 -7.13 -6.05
N TYR A 133 2.30 -6.67 -7.18
CA TYR A 133 2.94 -5.37 -7.27
C TYR A 133 2.45 -4.57 -8.48
N HIS A 134 2.55 -3.26 -8.33
CA HIS A 134 2.20 -2.27 -9.33
C HIS A 134 3.38 -1.32 -9.49
N ILE A 135 3.49 -0.68 -10.65
CA ILE A 135 4.52 0.32 -10.93
C ILE A 135 3.83 1.65 -11.15
N VAL A 136 4.20 2.62 -10.33
CA VAL A 136 3.78 4.02 -10.44
C VAL A 136 4.90 4.83 -11.07
N ASP A 137 4.57 5.68 -12.03
CA ASP A 137 5.42 6.78 -12.48
C ASP A 137 4.85 8.09 -11.95
N ILE A 138 5.58 8.77 -11.07
CA ILE A 138 5.11 10.02 -10.46
C ILE A 138 5.25 11.24 -11.38
N LYS A 139 6.05 11.13 -12.46
CA LYS A 139 6.24 12.21 -13.43
C LYS A 139 5.15 12.23 -14.51
N ALA A 140 4.45 11.12 -14.67
CA ALA A 140 3.31 11.01 -15.57
C ALA A 140 2.13 11.90 -15.13
N ASN A 141 1.14 12.06 -16.01
CA ASN A 141 -0.08 12.84 -15.77
C ASN A 141 0.21 14.24 -15.20
N ASN A 142 1.10 14.99 -15.87
CA ASN A 142 1.54 16.34 -15.46
C ASN A 142 2.07 16.42 -14.01
N GLY A 143 2.73 15.35 -13.54
CA GLY A 143 3.30 15.29 -12.19
C GLY A 143 2.31 14.87 -11.09
N LEU A 144 1.08 14.48 -11.45
CA LEU A 144 0.12 13.85 -10.52
C LEU A 144 0.33 12.33 -10.41
N GLY A 145 1.08 11.75 -11.34
CA GLY A 145 1.43 10.35 -11.37
C GLY A 145 0.36 9.46 -12.02
N LYS A 146 0.81 8.27 -12.42
CA LYS A 146 0.01 7.24 -13.08
C LYS A 146 0.51 5.85 -12.74
N VAL A 147 -0.39 4.89 -12.59
CA VAL A 147 -0.01 3.46 -12.56
C VAL A 147 0.26 3.01 -14.00
N ILE A 148 1.51 2.68 -14.29
CA ILE A 148 1.99 2.29 -15.64
C ILE A 148 2.08 0.78 -15.84
N SER A 149 2.06 0.00 -14.75
CA SER A 149 1.95 -1.46 -14.77
C SER A 149 1.17 -1.92 -13.55
N LYS A 150 0.10 -2.68 -13.76
CA LYS A 150 -0.88 -3.03 -12.71
C LYS A 150 -1.09 -4.54 -12.69
N ASN A 151 -1.42 -5.06 -11.51
CA ASN A 151 -1.80 -6.45 -11.25
C ASN A 151 -0.72 -7.49 -11.57
N ASN A 152 0.56 -7.15 -11.41
CA ASN A 152 1.64 -8.11 -11.58
C ASN A 152 1.69 -9.04 -10.36
N VAL A 153 1.68 -10.35 -10.59
CA VAL A 153 1.76 -11.34 -9.51
C VAL A 153 3.23 -11.51 -9.09
N LEU A 154 3.55 -11.19 -7.84
CA LEU A 154 4.86 -11.44 -7.26
C LEU A 154 4.97 -12.86 -6.69
N PHE A 155 3.92 -13.29 -6.01
CA PHE A 155 3.85 -14.58 -5.35
C PHE A 155 2.39 -15.02 -5.20
N SER A 156 2.10 -16.28 -5.51
CA SER A 156 0.77 -16.84 -5.42
C SER A 156 0.78 -18.34 -5.15
N GLY A 157 -0.38 -18.89 -4.82
CA GLY A 157 -0.58 -20.35 -4.69
C GLY A 157 -0.11 -20.97 -3.38
N LYS A 158 0.39 -20.16 -2.43
CA LYS A 158 0.67 -20.58 -1.06
C LYS A 158 0.03 -19.62 -0.06
N GLU A 159 -0.37 -20.17 1.08
CA GLU A 159 -0.92 -19.38 2.18
C GLU A 159 0.12 -18.40 2.72
N MET A 160 -0.36 -17.19 2.97
CA MET A 160 0.34 -16.11 3.64
C MET A 160 -0.55 -15.55 4.72
N HIS A 161 0.07 -15.02 5.76
CA HIS A 161 -0.62 -14.24 6.75
C HIS A 161 -1.32 -13.04 6.08
N LYS A 162 -2.46 -12.58 6.59
CA LYS A 162 -3.15 -11.42 5.99
C LYS A 162 -2.44 -10.08 6.24
N ILE A 163 -1.51 -10.05 7.19
CA ILE A 163 -0.67 -8.89 7.57
C ILE A 163 0.83 -9.29 7.58
N GLY A 164 1.70 -8.43 8.13
CA GLY A 164 3.11 -8.73 8.31
C GLY A 164 3.94 -8.59 7.04
N MET A 165 3.61 -7.62 6.20
CA MET A 165 4.47 -7.16 5.10
C MET A 165 5.35 -6.03 5.60
N MET A 166 6.68 -6.15 5.41
CA MET A 166 7.68 -5.19 5.87
C MET A 166 8.83 -5.11 4.88
N ALA A 167 9.57 -4.00 4.89
CA ALA A 167 10.76 -3.86 4.07
C ALA A 167 11.88 -3.15 4.81
N CYS A 168 13.12 -3.48 4.48
CA CYS A 168 14.30 -2.75 4.94
C CYS A 168 15.34 -2.66 3.82
N ARG A 169 16.24 -1.69 3.93
CA ARG A 169 17.30 -1.50 2.94
C ARG A 169 18.31 -2.64 3.01
N HIS A 170 18.71 -3.16 1.85
CA HIS A 170 19.79 -4.13 1.75
C HIS A 170 21.13 -3.46 2.10
N ALA A 171 22.07 -4.22 2.66
CA ALA A 171 23.41 -3.75 3.02
C ALA A 171 24.25 -3.22 1.84
N ASN A 172 23.78 -3.40 0.59
CA ASN A 172 24.48 -2.90 -0.60
C ASN A 172 24.10 -1.46 -0.94
N GLY A 173 23.22 -0.83 -0.14
CA GLY A 173 22.85 0.56 -0.31
C GLY A 173 22.05 0.87 -1.58
N ARG A 174 21.47 -0.14 -2.23
CA ARG A 174 20.63 0.01 -3.44
C ARG A 174 19.34 -0.78 -3.31
N ASP A 175 19.44 -2.06 -2.99
CA ASP A 175 18.31 -2.97 -2.99
C ASP A 175 17.51 -2.88 -1.70
N TRP A 176 16.34 -3.51 -1.71
CA TRP A 176 15.50 -3.68 -0.54
C TRP A 176 15.25 -5.16 -0.28
N TRP A 177 15.23 -5.53 0.99
CA TRP A 177 14.57 -6.74 1.43
C TRP A 177 13.09 -6.44 1.60
N LEU A 178 12.24 -7.17 0.88
CA LEU A 178 10.81 -7.24 1.15
C LEU A 178 10.53 -8.56 1.87
N LEU A 179 9.85 -8.48 3.00
CA LEU A 179 9.51 -9.60 3.85
C LEU A 179 8.00 -9.73 3.96
N LYS A 180 7.52 -10.96 3.94
CA LYS A 180 6.12 -11.28 4.12
C LYS A 180 5.97 -12.50 5.02
N GLN A 181 5.18 -12.37 6.09
CA GLN A 181 4.83 -13.52 6.92
C GLN A 181 4.13 -14.58 6.06
N GLY A 182 4.65 -15.81 6.12
CA GLY A 182 4.16 -16.97 5.39
C GLY A 182 2.92 -17.58 6.04
N GLN A 183 2.84 -18.91 6.03
CA GLN A 183 1.68 -19.65 6.54
C GLN A 183 1.42 -19.39 8.04
N TYR A 184 0.14 -19.39 8.43
CA TYR A 184 -0.27 -19.35 9.83
C TYR A 184 0.30 -20.53 10.62
N ASP A 185 0.54 -20.34 11.91
CA ASP A 185 1.06 -21.36 12.82
C ASP A 185 2.45 -21.90 12.41
N THR A 186 3.21 -21.10 11.66
CA THR A 186 4.60 -21.39 11.29
C THR A 186 5.50 -20.17 11.51
N ASN A 187 6.80 -20.42 11.62
CA ASN A 187 7.82 -19.36 11.63
C ASN A 187 8.33 -19.00 10.22
N GLN A 188 7.53 -19.26 9.19
CA GLN A 188 7.93 -18.99 7.81
C GLN A 188 7.88 -17.50 7.49
N VAL A 189 8.99 -16.97 7.00
CA VAL A 189 9.07 -15.62 6.42
C VAL A 189 9.53 -15.75 4.97
N ILE A 190 8.72 -15.25 4.06
CA ILE A 190 9.04 -15.18 2.63
C ILE A 190 9.85 -13.91 2.41
N ARG A 191 10.98 -14.03 1.71
CA ARG A 191 11.91 -12.93 1.45
C ARG A 191 12.11 -12.73 -0.04
N PHE A 192 12.01 -11.49 -0.48
CA PHE A 192 12.29 -11.06 -1.84
C PHE A 192 13.42 -10.03 -1.83
N LEU A 193 14.35 -10.15 -2.77
CA LEU A 193 15.30 -9.08 -3.07
C LEU A 193 14.69 -8.18 -4.14
N VAL A 194 14.36 -6.95 -3.77
CA VAL A 194 13.79 -5.95 -4.68
C VAL A 194 14.93 -5.08 -5.19
N THR A 195 15.27 -5.27 -6.46
CA THR A 195 16.36 -4.54 -7.14
C THR A 195 15.79 -3.38 -7.95
N PRO A 196 16.17 -2.13 -7.64
CA PRO A 196 15.90 -0.99 -8.50
C PRO A 196 16.50 -1.21 -9.89
N ILE A 197 15.74 -0.88 -10.94
CA ILE A 197 16.30 -0.80 -12.29
C ILE A 197 16.92 0.59 -12.43
N ALA A 198 18.16 0.64 -12.92
CA ALA A 198 18.91 1.87 -13.15
C ALA A 198 18.21 2.79 -14.15
#